data_AF-A0A7V2UCB3-F1
#
_entry.id   AF-A0A7V2UCB3-F1
#
_cell.length_a   1.000
_cell.length_b   1.000
_cell.length_c   1.000
_cell.angle_alpha   90.00
_cell.angle_beta   90.00
_cell.angle_gamma   90.00
#
_symmetry.space_group_name_H-M   'P 1'
#
loop_
_entity.id
_entity.type
_entity.pdbx_description
1 polymer ?
#
loop_
_entity_poly.entity_id
_entity_poly.type
_entity_poly.pdbx_seq_one_letter_code
_entity_poly.pdbx_strand_id
1 'polypeptide(L)'
;MGQEAMTETPTDTALVARQVEELVGRLDLAVASREDVAAAARQITRLGREAVAVLARGIFRRGAGRREKVSALLACLEGEPARWAFAELERDGERRALNPTERMWLLLVLRRLQEAAYGRERSEAREEVPEHLLTDESELLLWRDELAGLSEGDQEAALAPILQDGNAAFLPLIETVTSLRNPRLDAMIAGALARFATQAALPLVRELLRRPDPTVRKRARETLLALERQGVDTRGVFVAASESDEPLATALATRPDAGGRVAILLARGRAPGRIRYAVVIVDPVEAGIFRVWGESGLTHADLQQRIREYTRQGGQEFLPIDPATAQALVAAGEDYARSRGKDLPADYAVWRRCIGRPKEPVELPLVFGPACSECGSRIRGGDISRGGMVVGRVALCAKCAGRPRICAACNRPLDRFYDDFFVREGTRAGTVEFVCSRCAQRANKK
;
A
#
# COMPACT_ATOMS: atom_id res chain seq x y z
N MET A 1 23.29 -71.54 4.98
CA MET A 1 23.76 -70.16 5.24
C MET A 1 22.59 -69.23 5.02
N GLY A 2 21.84 -68.92 6.09
CA GLY A 2 20.80 -67.89 6.08
C GLY A 2 21.22 -66.81 7.06
N GLN A 3 21.55 -65.63 6.54
CA GLN A 3 21.72 -64.43 7.34
C GLN A 3 20.33 -64.01 7.84
N GLU A 4 20.03 -64.24 9.11
CA GLU A 4 18.94 -63.56 9.79
C GLU A 4 19.41 -62.15 10.14
N ALA A 5 18.87 -61.19 9.40
CA ALA A 5 19.04 -59.77 9.65
C ALA A 5 18.42 -59.43 11.01
N MET A 6 19.27 -59.08 11.97
CA MET A 6 18.87 -58.36 13.19
C MET A 6 18.20 -57.05 12.79
N THR A 7 16.88 -57.00 12.94
CA THR A 7 16.11 -55.76 12.89
C THR A 7 16.25 -55.07 14.24
N GLU A 8 17.11 -54.06 14.29
CA GLU A 8 17.21 -53.16 15.45
C GLU A 8 15.85 -52.48 15.67
N THR A 9 15.24 -52.76 16.82
CA THR A 9 14.04 -52.06 17.29
C THR A 9 14.38 -50.58 17.47
N PRO A 10 13.68 -49.63 16.82
CA PRO A 10 14.01 -48.22 16.92
C PRO A 10 13.84 -47.74 18.36
N THR A 11 14.90 -47.18 18.92
CA THR A 11 14.92 -46.51 20.23
C THR A 11 13.79 -45.48 20.31
N ASP A 12 13.16 -45.34 21.48
CA ASP A 12 12.03 -44.44 21.75
C ASP A 12 12.23 -43.02 21.17
N THR A 13 13.47 -42.52 21.21
CA THR A 13 13.90 -41.24 20.62
C THR A 13 13.73 -41.14 19.10
N ALA A 14 13.99 -42.21 18.34
CA ALA A 14 13.85 -42.22 16.88
C ALA A 14 12.37 -42.18 16.47
N LEU A 15 11.51 -42.84 17.24
CA LEU A 15 10.06 -42.81 17.06
C LEU A 15 9.51 -41.40 17.33
N VAL A 16 9.90 -40.79 18.46
CA VAL A 16 9.52 -39.41 18.82
C VAL A 16 10.00 -38.43 17.75
N ALA A 17 11.23 -38.58 17.27
CA ALA A 17 11.75 -37.71 16.22
C ALA A 17 10.92 -37.81 14.93
N ARG A 18 10.58 -39.03 14.50
CA ARG A 18 9.74 -39.24 13.31
C ARG A 18 8.36 -38.59 13.45
N GLN A 19 7.75 -38.68 14.63
CA GLN A 19 6.44 -38.05 14.91
C GLN A 19 6.51 -36.52 14.84
N VAL A 20 7.57 -35.92 15.40
CA VAL A 20 7.79 -34.47 15.31
C VAL A 20 8.00 -34.05 13.85
N GLU A 21 8.81 -34.78 13.10
CA GLU A 21 9.03 -34.50 11.67
C GLU A 21 7.75 -34.58 10.84
N GLU A 22 6.88 -35.55 11.14
CA GLU A 22 5.59 -35.69 10.46
C GLU A 22 4.65 -34.51 10.75
N LEU A 23 4.63 -34.04 12.01
CA LEU A 23 3.84 -32.88 12.42
C LEU A 23 4.35 -31.58 11.79
N VAL A 24 5.67 -31.37 11.76
CA VAL A 24 6.30 -30.23 11.09
C VAL A 24 6.05 -30.31 9.58
N GLY A 25 6.19 -31.49 8.97
CA GLY A 25 6.02 -31.71 7.53
C GLY A 25 4.60 -31.39 7.05
N ARG A 26 3.58 -31.78 7.82
CA ARG A 26 2.16 -31.54 7.50
C ARG A 26 1.71 -30.09 7.59
N LEU A 27 2.48 -29.23 8.26
CA LEU A 27 2.10 -27.84 8.45
C LEU A 27 2.37 -27.02 7.18
N ASP A 28 1.32 -26.48 6.57
CA ASP A 28 1.43 -25.47 5.50
C ASP A 28 1.03 -24.10 6.06
N LEU A 29 2.03 -23.26 6.31
CA LEU A 29 1.82 -21.93 6.90
C LEU A 29 1.06 -20.96 5.98
N ALA A 30 0.93 -21.26 4.67
CA ALA A 30 0.14 -20.43 3.77
C ALA A 30 -1.37 -20.57 3.98
N VAL A 31 -1.80 -21.72 4.52
CA VAL A 31 -3.22 -22.07 4.68
C VAL A 31 -3.60 -22.31 6.14
N ALA A 32 -2.65 -22.68 6.99
CA ALA A 32 -2.88 -22.97 8.41
C ALA A 32 -3.34 -21.72 9.17
N SER A 33 -4.43 -21.85 9.94
CA SER A 33 -4.84 -20.85 10.92
C SER A 33 -3.91 -20.86 12.14
N ARG A 34 -3.98 -19.81 12.96
CA ARG A 34 -3.25 -19.78 14.24
C ARG A 34 -3.61 -20.95 15.16
N GLU A 35 -4.86 -21.41 15.10
CA GLU A 35 -5.32 -22.54 15.91
C GLU A 35 -4.72 -23.87 15.42
N ASP A 36 -4.51 -24.03 14.10
CA ASP A 36 -3.89 -25.22 13.54
C ASP A 36 -2.43 -25.35 13.99
N VAL A 37 -1.68 -24.24 13.97
CA VAL A 37 -0.30 -24.19 14.47
C VAL A 37 -0.26 -24.47 15.96
N ALA A 38 -1.16 -23.86 16.75
CA ALA A 38 -1.24 -24.09 18.18
C ALA A 38 -1.63 -25.54 18.52
N ALA A 39 -2.53 -26.16 17.73
CA ALA A 39 -2.91 -27.55 17.88
C ALA A 39 -1.74 -28.50 17.64
N ALA A 40 -0.95 -28.26 16.58
CA ALA A 40 0.27 -29.01 16.30
C ALA A 40 1.31 -28.84 17.43
N ALA A 41 1.52 -27.62 17.93
CA ALA A 41 2.43 -27.36 19.05
C ALA A 41 1.99 -28.09 20.34
N ARG A 42 0.68 -28.13 20.62
CA ARG A 42 0.12 -28.90 21.75
C ARG A 42 0.31 -30.41 21.57
N GLN A 43 0.19 -30.93 20.35
CA GLN A 43 0.48 -32.35 20.07
C GLN A 43 1.95 -32.68 20.34
N ILE A 44 2.89 -31.86 19.87
CA ILE A 44 4.32 -32.02 20.15
C ILE A 44 4.58 -31.94 21.66
N THR A 45 3.94 -31.00 22.36
CA THR A 45 4.06 -30.87 23.81
C THR A 45 3.60 -32.12 24.57
N ARG A 46 2.51 -32.78 24.12
CA ARG A 46 2.01 -34.03 24.72
C ARG A 46 2.95 -35.22 24.53
N LEU A 47 3.79 -35.19 23.50
CA LEU A 47 4.85 -36.19 23.30
C LEU A 47 6.02 -36.00 24.28
N GLY A 48 6.03 -34.90 25.04
CA GLY A 48 6.94 -34.66 26.15
C GLY A 48 8.20 -33.88 25.80
N ARG A 49 9.10 -33.79 26.79
CA ARG A 49 10.32 -32.96 26.73
C ARG A 49 11.23 -33.30 25.55
N GLU A 50 11.40 -34.58 25.23
CA GLU A 50 12.27 -35.00 24.12
C GLU A 50 11.71 -34.55 22.76
N ALA A 51 10.38 -34.55 22.58
CA ALA A 51 9.75 -34.06 21.35
C ALA A 51 9.96 -32.56 21.16
N VAL A 52 9.85 -31.79 22.25
CA VAL A 52 10.15 -30.35 22.25
C VAL A 52 11.63 -30.09 21.94
N ALA A 53 12.54 -30.92 22.47
CA ALA A 53 13.96 -30.84 22.15
C ALA A 53 14.25 -31.16 20.67
N VAL A 54 13.59 -32.17 20.08
CA VAL A 54 13.71 -32.47 18.65
C VAL A 54 13.19 -31.30 17.80
N LEU A 55 12.04 -30.72 18.16
CA LEU A 55 11.49 -29.53 17.49
C LEU A 55 12.50 -28.38 17.52
N ALA A 56 13.03 -28.06 18.71
CA ALA A 56 14.02 -27.02 18.92
C ALA A 56 15.30 -27.24 18.10
N ARG A 57 15.87 -28.44 18.06
CA ARG A 57 17.04 -28.74 17.22
C ARG A 57 16.75 -28.67 15.72
N GLY A 58 15.49 -28.80 15.34
CA GLY A 58 15.02 -28.73 13.95
C GLY A 58 15.23 -27.37 13.28
N ILE A 59 15.59 -26.36 14.06
CA ILE A 59 15.65 -24.94 13.72
C ILE A 59 16.86 -24.56 12.85
N PHE A 60 17.97 -25.27 13.08
CA PHE A 60 19.21 -25.13 12.33
C PHE A 60 19.29 -26.13 11.16
N ARG A 61 18.27 -26.98 10.98
CA ARG A 61 18.23 -27.91 9.85
C ARG A 61 17.80 -27.18 8.59
N ARG A 62 18.53 -27.43 7.50
CA ARG A 62 18.19 -26.89 6.17
C ARG A 62 16.93 -27.57 5.63
N GLY A 63 16.09 -26.79 4.96
CA GLY A 63 14.87 -27.27 4.30
C GLY A 63 13.93 -26.11 4.03
N ALA A 64 13.36 -26.06 2.83
CA ALA A 64 12.47 -24.97 2.42
C ALA A 64 11.27 -24.84 3.38
N GLY A 65 11.08 -23.64 3.95
CA GLY A 65 9.96 -23.38 4.85
C GLY A 65 10.06 -24.04 6.23
N ARG A 66 11.14 -24.79 6.51
CA ARG A 66 11.26 -25.57 7.74
C ARG A 66 11.43 -24.67 8.96
N ARG A 67 12.28 -23.66 8.83
CA ARG A 67 12.64 -22.75 9.92
C ARG A 67 11.43 -21.95 10.39
N GLU A 68 10.56 -21.56 9.47
CA GLU A 68 9.29 -20.87 9.67
C GLU A 68 8.31 -21.75 10.43
N LYS A 69 8.15 -23.00 10.00
CA LYS A 69 7.26 -23.97 10.67
C LYS A 69 7.72 -24.22 12.10
N VAL A 70 9.01 -24.46 12.30
CA VAL A 70 9.58 -24.67 13.64
C VAL A 70 9.38 -23.42 14.50
N SER A 71 9.60 -22.22 13.96
CA SER A 71 9.39 -20.97 14.70
C SER A 71 7.95 -20.74 15.09
N ALA A 72 7.03 -20.99 14.17
CA ALA A 72 5.59 -20.84 14.41
C ALA A 72 5.15 -21.79 15.52
N LEU A 73 5.64 -23.03 15.52
CA LEU A 73 5.38 -24.02 16.57
C LEU A 73 6.01 -23.62 17.92
N LEU A 74 7.26 -23.17 17.93
CA LEU A 74 7.94 -22.69 19.14
C LEU A 74 7.26 -21.45 19.72
N ALA A 75 6.74 -20.56 18.88
CA ALA A 75 6.00 -19.37 19.31
C ALA A 75 4.65 -19.70 19.98
N CYS A 76 4.14 -20.92 19.83
CA CYS A 76 2.93 -21.39 20.51
C CYS A 76 3.21 -22.11 21.84
N LEU A 77 4.49 -22.25 22.23
CA LEU A 77 4.84 -22.84 23.51
C LEU A 77 4.71 -21.80 24.63
N GLU A 78 4.13 -22.21 25.76
CA GLU A 78 3.97 -21.38 26.96
C GLU A 78 4.39 -22.18 28.19
N GLY A 79 4.82 -21.50 29.26
CA GLY A 79 5.12 -22.15 30.54
C GLY A 79 6.27 -23.17 30.46
N GLU A 80 6.03 -24.38 30.96
CA GLU A 80 7.06 -25.43 31.07
C GLU A 80 7.61 -25.92 29.72
N PRO A 81 6.78 -26.20 28.69
CA PRO A 81 7.26 -26.50 27.34
C PRO A 81 8.19 -25.44 26.75
N ALA A 82 7.90 -24.15 26.98
CA ALA A 82 8.77 -23.05 26.55
C ALA A 82 10.14 -23.10 27.26
N ARG A 83 10.17 -23.46 28.56
CA ARG A 83 11.43 -23.67 29.31
C ARG A 83 12.26 -24.80 28.75
N TRP A 84 11.63 -25.90 28.35
CA TRP A 84 12.34 -27.03 27.74
C TRP A 84 12.98 -26.64 26.42
N ALA A 85 12.24 -25.94 25.54
CA ALA A 85 12.76 -25.45 24.27
C ALA A 85 13.89 -24.44 24.46
N PHE A 86 13.73 -23.49 25.40
CA PHE A 86 14.74 -22.51 25.74
C PHE A 86 16.07 -23.18 26.16
N ALA A 87 16.02 -24.08 27.14
CA ALA A 87 17.21 -24.75 27.65
C ALA A 87 17.89 -25.64 26.60
N GLU A 88 17.14 -26.19 25.65
CA GLU A 88 17.71 -26.97 24.55
C GLU A 88 18.42 -26.07 23.53
N LEU A 89 17.78 -24.95 23.14
CA LEU A 89 18.35 -24.00 22.19
C LEU A 89 19.59 -23.27 22.74
N GLU A 90 19.60 -22.91 24.02
CA GLU A 90 20.76 -22.31 24.69
C GLU A 90 21.96 -23.28 24.61
N ARG A 91 21.74 -24.56 24.96
CA ARG A 91 22.77 -25.60 24.89
C ARG A 91 23.25 -25.90 23.47
N ASP A 92 22.34 -25.98 22.50
CA ASP A 92 22.70 -26.28 21.09
C ASP A 92 23.42 -25.09 20.46
N GLY A 93 23.05 -23.86 20.83
CA GLY A 93 23.70 -22.62 20.41
C GLY A 93 25.15 -22.51 20.87
N GLU A 94 25.44 -22.81 22.14
CA GLU A 94 26.81 -22.82 22.69
C GLU A 94 27.73 -23.85 22.01
N ARG A 95 27.16 -24.97 21.54
CA ARG A 95 27.92 -26.08 20.95
C ARG A 95 28.18 -25.92 19.46
N ARG A 96 27.50 -24.99 18.78
CA ARG A 96 27.55 -24.84 17.33
C ARG A 96 28.32 -23.58 16.94
N ALA A 97 29.11 -23.70 15.88
CA ALA A 97 29.62 -22.53 15.16
C ALA A 97 28.48 -21.95 14.30
N LEU A 98 27.71 -21.04 14.89
CA LEU A 98 26.61 -20.35 14.20
C LEU A 98 27.16 -19.19 13.36
N ASN A 99 26.62 -19.04 12.16
CA ASN A 99 26.86 -17.83 11.36
C ASN A 99 26.07 -16.62 11.93
N PRO A 100 26.39 -15.37 11.55
CA PRO A 100 25.68 -14.19 12.03
C PRO A 100 24.15 -14.28 11.88
N THR A 101 23.65 -14.83 10.77
CA THR A 101 22.22 -15.02 10.54
C THR A 101 21.58 -15.96 11.58
N GLU A 102 22.19 -17.10 11.82
CA GLU A 102 21.75 -18.11 12.78
C GLU A 102 21.85 -17.61 14.22
N ARG A 103 22.89 -16.82 14.56
CA ARG A 103 23.04 -16.20 15.88
C ARG A 103 21.92 -15.21 16.17
N MET A 104 21.70 -14.26 15.27
CA MET A 104 20.63 -13.26 15.42
C MET A 104 19.28 -13.92 15.62
N TRP A 105 19.06 -14.98 14.84
CA TRP A 105 17.81 -15.70 14.84
C TRP A 105 17.61 -16.53 16.12
N LEU A 106 18.66 -17.23 16.58
CA LEU A 106 18.66 -17.94 17.86
C LEU A 106 18.33 -16.97 19.01
N LEU A 107 18.96 -15.80 19.03
CA LEU A 107 18.69 -14.76 20.05
C LEU A 107 17.21 -14.35 20.08
N LEU A 108 16.60 -14.10 18.92
CA LEU A 108 15.18 -13.73 18.82
C LEU A 108 14.24 -14.83 19.33
N VAL A 109 14.53 -16.10 19.00
CA VAL A 109 13.72 -17.23 19.47
C VAL A 109 13.91 -17.47 20.97
N LEU A 110 15.13 -17.40 21.48
CA LEU A 110 15.42 -17.51 22.91
C LEU A 110 14.69 -16.44 23.71
N ARG A 111 14.73 -15.18 23.26
CA ARG A 111 14.00 -14.07 23.90
C ARG A 111 12.50 -14.35 23.98
N ARG A 112 11.87 -14.75 22.88
CA ARG A 112 10.44 -15.07 22.86
C ARG A 112 10.09 -16.24 23.78
N LEU A 113 10.89 -17.31 23.77
CA LEU A 113 10.68 -18.47 24.64
C LEU A 113 10.86 -18.10 26.12
N GLN A 114 11.79 -17.21 26.44
CA GLN A 114 11.98 -16.70 27.80
C GLN A 114 10.76 -15.92 28.28
N GLU A 115 10.24 -15.01 27.47
CA GLU A 115 9.00 -14.28 27.77
C GLU A 115 7.83 -15.25 28.01
N ALA A 116 7.67 -16.26 27.15
CA ALA A 116 6.62 -17.26 27.26
C ALA A 116 6.79 -18.21 28.46
N ALA A 117 8.03 -18.44 28.91
CA ALA A 117 8.36 -19.33 30.01
C ALA A 117 8.25 -18.69 31.40
N TYR A 118 8.53 -17.38 31.49
CA TYR A 118 8.73 -16.69 32.77
C TYR A 118 7.91 -15.41 32.92
N GLY A 119 7.24 -14.96 31.86
CA GLY A 119 6.52 -13.68 31.83
C GLY A 119 7.45 -12.50 31.54
N ARG A 120 6.86 -11.42 31.01
CA ARG A 120 7.59 -10.24 30.50
C ARG A 120 8.45 -9.55 31.56
N GLU A 121 7.89 -9.33 32.76
CA GLU A 121 8.55 -8.64 33.88
C GLU A 121 9.82 -9.35 34.39
N ARG A 122 9.91 -10.68 34.22
CA ARG A 122 11.12 -11.47 34.58
C ARG A 122 12.08 -11.66 33.41
N SER A 123 11.64 -11.38 32.19
CA SER A 123 12.46 -11.50 30.97
C SER A 123 13.33 -10.28 30.72
N GLU A 124 12.94 -9.10 31.24
CA GLU A 124 13.71 -7.85 31.14
C GLU A 124 15.09 -7.91 31.80
N ALA A 125 15.37 -8.94 32.60
CA ALA A 125 16.63 -9.13 33.33
C ALA A 125 17.74 -9.88 32.55
N ARG A 126 17.53 -10.34 31.31
CA ARG A 126 18.55 -11.09 30.54
C ARG A 126 18.70 -10.55 29.10
N GLU A 127 19.95 -10.22 28.77
CA GLU A 127 20.56 -9.72 27.51
C GLU A 127 19.65 -9.07 26.45
N GLU A 128 19.78 -7.74 26.32
CA GLU A 128 19.50 -7.02 25.08
C GLU A 128 20.32 -7.62 23.92
N VAL A 129 19.79 -7.57 22.70
CA VAL A 129 20.55 -8.01 21.52
C VAL A 129 21.90 -7.27 21.54
N PRO A 130 23.04 -7.98 21.50
CA PRO A 130 24.33 -7.34 21.64
C PRO A 130 24.47 -6.20 20.64
N GLU A 131 24.70 -4.99 21.14
CA GLU A 131 24.66 -3.75 20.34
C GLU A 131 25.58 -3.83 19.12
N HIS A 132 26.74 -4.49 19.26
CA HIS A 132 27.69 -4.70 18.16
C HIS A 132 27.09 -5.48 16.98
N LEU A 133 26.15 -6.41 17.18
CA LEU A 133 25.49 -7.14 16.08
C LEU A 133 24.52 -6.26 15.28
N LEU A 134 24.12 -5.12 15.83
CA LEU A 134 23.13 -4.21 15.23
C LEU A 134 23.73 -2.87 14.80
N THR A 135 24.98 -2.59 15.21
CA THR A 135 25.66 -1.31 14.94
C THR A 135 26.99 -1.48 14.21
N ASP A 136 27.63 -2.65 14.25
CA ASP A 136 28.85 -2.91 13.48
C ASP A 136 28.52 -3.10 12.00
N GLU A 137 29.04 -2.20 11.16
CA GLU A 137 28.79 -2.22 9.72
C GLU A 137 29.25 -3.53 9.05
N SER A 138 30.35 -4.13 9.51
CA SER A 138 30.88 -5.38 8.95
C SER A 138 29.94 -6.54 9.24
N GLU A 139 29.44 -6.65 10.47
CA GLU A 139 28.47 -7.69 10.85
C GLU A 139 27.13 -7.50 10.11
N LEU A 140 26.66 -6.26 9.96
CA LEU A 140 25.45 -5.96 9.19
C LEU A 140 25.60 -6.35 7.71
N LEU A 141 26.76 -6.07 7.11
CA LEU A 141 27.05 -6.43 5.71
C LEU A 141 27.18 -7.95 5.54
N LEU A 142 27.85 -8.65 6.46
CA LEU A 142 27.93 -10.11 6.44
C LEU A 142 26.54 -10.73 6.54
N TRP A 143 25.69 -10.25 7.45
CA TRP A 143 24.33 -10.71 7.57
C TRP A 143 23.51 -10.47 6.30
N ARG A 144 23.64 -9.27 5.70
CA ARG A 144 22.97 -8.94 4.44
C ARG A 144 23.40 -9.88 3.32
N ASP A 145 24.69 -10.17 3.20
CA ASP A 145 25.23 -11.02 2.14
C ASP A 145 24.83 -12.48 2.33
N GLU A 146 24.79 -12.97 3.58
CA GLU A 146 24.23 -14.28 3.91
C GLU A 146 22.74 -14.36 3.58
N LEU A 147 21.96 -13.35 3.96
CA LEU A 147 20.53 -13.26 3.62
C LEU A 147 20.34 -13.29 2.11
N ALA A 148 21.13 -12.53 1.35
CA ALA A 148 21.06 -12.49 -0.11
C ALA A 148 21.30 -13.86 -0.76
N GLY A 149 22.10 -14.73 -0.13
CA GLY A 149 22.36 -16.10 -0.58
C GLY A 149 21.24 -17.10 -0.30
N LEU A 150 20.23 -16.74 0.50
CA LEU A 150 19.09 -17.60 0.82
C LEU A 150 18.02 -17.59 -0.29
N SER A 151 17.14 -18.60 -0.30
CA SER A 151 15.95 -18.59 -1.14
C SER A 151 14.99 -17.47 -0.71
N GLU A 152 14.11 -16.98 -1.60
CA GLU A 152 13.17 -15.90 -1.25
C GLU A 152 12.32 -16.21 -0.01
N GLY A 153 11.86 -17.46 0.14
CA GLY A 153 11.10 -17.88 1.33
C GLY A 153 11.95 -17.81 2.59
N ASP A 154 13.19 -18.30 2.52
CA ASP A 154 14.13 -18.27 3.64
C ASP A 154 14.57 -16.83 4.00
N GLN A 155 14.59 -15.91 3.04
CA GLN A 155 14.83 -14.48 3.28
C GLN A 155 13.68 -13.85 4.07
N GLU A 156 12.44 -14.11 3.64
CA GLU A 156 11.24 -13.66 4.36
C GLU A 156 11.21 -14.23 5.77
N ALA A 157 11.54 -15.51 5.92
CA ALA A 157 11.64 -16.21 7.20
C ALA A 157 12.65 -15.60 8.17
N ALA A 158 13.84 -15.27 7.66
CA ALA A 158 14.91 -14.70 8.46
C ALA A 158 14.56 -13.30 8.97
N LEU A 159 13.85 -12.50 8.16
CA LEU A 159 13.43 -11.14 8.51
C LEU A 159 12.15 -11.07 9.33
N ALA A 160 11.23 -12.03 9.17
CA ALA A 160 9.93 -12.02 9.85
C ALA A 160 9.99 -11.78 11.38
N PRO A 161 10.85 -12.46 12.17
CA PRO A 161 10.88 -12.23 13.62
C PRO A 161 11.39 -10.82 13.96
N ILE A 162 12.39 -10.30 13.23
CA ILE A 162 12.92 -8.94 13.39
C ILE A 162 11.81 -7.90 13.17
N LEU A 163 11.08 -8.07 12.07
CA LEU A 163 9.97 -7.18 11.70
C LEU A 163 8.77 -7.29 12.65
N GLN A 164 8.55 -8.46 13.25
CA GLN A 164 7.49 -8.66 14.24
C GLN A 164 7.82 -8.05 15.61
N ASP A 165 9.08 -8.07 16.02
CA ASP A 165 9.54 -7.55 17.32
C ASP A 165 9.24 -6.05 17.46
N GLY A 166 9.48 -5.27 16.39
CA GLY A 166 9.23 -3.83 16.37
C GLY A 166 10.20 -3.02 17.22
N ASN A 167 11.28 -3.62 17.74
CA ASN A 167 12.31 -2.88 18.46
C ASN A 167 13.15 -2.02 17.50
N ALA A 168 13.22 -0.72 17.79
CA ALA A 168 13.96 0.26 17.00
C ALA A 168 15.46 -0.05 16.84
N ALA A 169 16.05 -0.84 17.74
CA ALA A 169 17.44 -1.30 17.63
C ALA A 169 17.71 -2.08 16.33
N PHE A 170 16.70 -2.68 15.70
CA PHE A 170 16.84 -3.40 14.44
C PHE A 170 16.80 -2.50 13.18
N LEU A 171 16.52 -1.21 13.31
CA LEU A 171 16.40 -0.32 12.16
C LEU A 171 17.69 -0.24 11.30
N PRO A 172 18.92 -0.21 11.86
CA PRO A 172 20.13 -0.24 11.04
C PRO A 172 20.27 -1.53 10.22
N LEU A 173 19.89 -2.68 10.79
CA LEU A 173 19.87 -3.94 10.06
C LEU A 173 18.84 -3.91 8.93
N ILE A 174 17.63 -3.41 9.19
CA ILE A 174 16.58 -3.26 8.19
C ILE A 174 17.03 -2.31 7.07
N GLU A 175 17.73 -1.23 7.41
CA GLU A 175 18.32 -0.31 6.45
C GLU A 175 19.30 -1.02 5.51
N THR A 176 20.26 -1.75 6.08
CA THR A 176 21.24 -2.54 5.30
C THR A 176 20.55 -3.55 4.38
N VAL A 177 19.47 -4.18 4.83
CA VAL A 177 18.71 -5.13 4.01
C VAL A 177 17.96 -4.47 2.87
N THR A 178 17.37 -3.29 3.08
CA THR A 178 16.70 -2.55 1.99
C THR A 178 17.66 -2.10 0.87
N SER A 179 18.98 -2.20 1.09
CA SER A 179 20.00 -2.00 0.06
C SER A 179 20.00 -3.11 -1.00
N LEU A 180 19.46 -4.30 -0.70
CA LEU A 180 19.32 -5.41 -1.66
C LEU A 180 18.34 -5.11 -2.80
N ARG A 181 17.47 -4.12 -2.61
CA ARG A 181 16.45 -3.68 -3.59
C ARG A 181 15.56 -4.82 -4.12
N ASN A 182 15.27 -5.81 -3.29
CA ASN A 182 14.32 -6.86 -3.60
C ASN A 182 12.89 -6.35 -3.35
N PRO A 183 12.01 -6.22 -4.37
CA PRO A 183 10.67 -5.67 -4.21
C PRO A 183 9.79 -6.42 -3.20
N ARG A 184 9.99 -7.73 -3.06
CA ARG A 184 9.21 -8.58 -2.17
C ARG A 184 9.58 -8.32 -0.71
N LEU A 185 10.88 -8.26 -0.40
CA LEU A 185 11.38 -7.89 0.93
C LEU A 185 11.05 -6.44 1.27
N ASP A 186 11.24 -5.52 0.31
CA ASP A 186 10.88 -4.10 0.46
C ASP A 186 9.40 -3.94 0.81
N ALA A 187 8.49 -4.72 0.21
CA ALA A 187 7.06 -4.68 0.50
C ALA A 187 6.74 -5.24 1.90
N MET A 188 7.41 -6.31 2.30
CA MET A 188 7.29 -6.87 3.65
C MET A 188 7.77 -5.88 4.72
N ILE A 189 8.96 -5.30 4.53
CA ILE A 189 9.54 -4.28 5.39
C ILE A 189 8.62 -3.05 5.46
N ALA A 190 8.18 -2.55 4.30
CA ALA A 190 7.29 -1.40 4.22
C ALA A 190 6.03 -1.58 5.07
N GLY A 191 5.41 -2.77 5.06
CA GLY A 191 4.21 -3.05 5.86
C GLY A 191 4.48 -3.27 7.35
N ALA A 192 5.69 -3.65 7.73
CA ALA A 192 6.04 -3.92 9.13
C ALA A 192 6.57 -2.70 9.88
N LEU A 193 7.10 -1.69 9.18
CA LEU A 193 7.69 -0.48 9.78
C LEU A 193 6.73 0.28 10.72
N ALA A 194 5.41 0.13 10.56
CA ALA A 194 4.41 0.67 11.49
C ALA A 194 4.48 0.09 12.91
N ARG A 195 5.15 -1.06 13.12
CA ARG A 195 5.28 -1.70 14.44
C ARG A 195 6.34 -1.03 15.32
N PHE A 196 7.26 -0.29 14.72
CA PHE A 196 8.36 0.36 15.44
C PHE A 196 7.93 1.67 16.10
N ALA A 197 6.85 2.30 15.62
CA ALA A 197 6.22 3.49 16.19
C ALA A 197 7.21 4.61 16.61
N THR A 198 8.27 4.81 15.81
CA THR A 198 9.37 5.74 16.14
C THR A 198 9.72 6.66 14.97
N GLN A 199 10.22 7.84 15.28
CA GLN A 199 10.76 8.80 14.31
C GLN A 199 11.91 8.21 13.48
N ALA A 200 12.70 7.32 14.08
CA ALA A 200 13.83 6.68 13.42
C ALA A 200 13.42 5.76 12.25
N ALA A 201 12.15 5.33 12.16
CA ALA A 201 11.65 4.52 11.05
C ALA A 201 11.38 5.35 9.78
N LEU A 202 11.20 6.66 9.92
CA LEU A 202 10.78 7.54 8.84
C LEU A 202 11.75 7.64 7.64
N PRO A 203 13.09 7.67 7.81
CA PRO A 203 14.04 7.62 6.70
C PRO A 203 13.85 6.38 5.81
N LEU A 204 13.58 5.22 6.41
CA LEU A 204 13.32 3.98 5.66
C LEU A 204 12.00 4.03 4.92
N VAL A 205 10.94 4.50 5.57
CA VAL A 205 9.64 4.69 4.91
C VAL A 205 9.78 5.66 3.73
N ARG A 206 10.57 6.73 3.88
CA ARG A 206 10.88 7.69 2.80
C ARG A 206 11.58 7.02 1.62
N GLU A 207 12.55 6.15 1.89
CA GLU A 207 13.27 5.44 0.84
C GLU A 207 12.38 4.43 0.10
N LEU A 208 11.51 3.71 0.83
CA LEU A 208 10.56 2.76 0.27
C LEU A 208 9.50 3.44 -0.60
N LEU A 209 9.10 4.67 -0.28
CA LEU A 209 8.19 5.47 -1.11
C LEU A 209 8.77 5.85 -2.48
N ARG A 210 10.10 5.85 -2.63
CA ARG A 210 10.78 6.14 -3.91
C ARG A 210 10.95 4.90 -4.78
N ARG A 211 10.60 3.71 -4.28
CA ARG A 211 10.81 2.46 -5.03
C ARG A 211 9.91 2.40 -6.27
N PRO A 212 10.39 1.81 -7.39
CA PRO A 212 9.63 1.72 -8.64
C PRO A 212 8.42 0.77 -8.52
N ASP A 213 8.45 -0.17 -7.58
CA ASP A 213 7.37 -1.11 -7.36
C ASP A 213 6.12 -0.44 -6.72
N PRO A 214 4.92 -0.55 -7.34
CA PRO A 214 3.70 0.07 -6.84
C PRO A 214 3.18 -0.56 -5.54
N THR A 215 3.42 -1.85 -5.31
CA THR A 215 3.02 -2.57 -4.08
C THR A 215 3.83 -2.07 -2.89
N VAL A 216 5.15 -1.90 -3.07
CA VAL A 216 6.05 -1.32 -2.06
C VAL A 216 5.58 0.08 -1.68
N ARG A 217 5.34 0.95 -2.67
CA ARG A 217 4.87 2.32 -2.43
C ARG A 217 3.53 2.35 -1.70
N LYS A 218 2.59 1.49 -2.08
CA LYS A 218 1.29 1.38 -1.41
C LYS A 218 1.46 1.03 0.07
N ARG A 219 2.24 -0.01 0.39
CA ARG A 219 2.49 -0.43 1.78
C ARG A 219 3.22 0.63 2.58
N ALA A 220 4.20 1.31 1.99
CA ALA A 220 4.91 2.40 2.66
C ALA A 220 3.98 3.58 3.00
N ARG A 221 3.00 3.89 2.13
CA ARG A 221 1.96 4.90 2.42
C ARG A 221 1.02 4.45 3.54
N GLU A 222 0.58 3.18 3.52
CA GLU A 222 -0.26 2.61 4.58
C GLU A 222 0.46 2.68 5.95
N THR A 223 1.77 2.40 5.95
CA THR A 223 2.61 2.53 7.15
C THR A 223 2.73 3.97 7.63
N LEU A 224 2.89 4.95 6.73
CA LEU A 224 2.87 6.36 7.15
C LEU A 224 1.59 6.73 7.89
N LEU A 225 0.44 6.31 7.36
CA LEU A 225 -0.85 6.56 8.01
C LEU A 225 -0.97 5.84 9.36
N ALA A 226 -0.35 4.67 9.52
CA ALA A 226 -0.31 3.97 10.79
C ALA A 226 0.59 4.68 11.81
N LEU A 227 1.78 5.11 11.40
CA LEU A 227 2.71 5.87 12.24
C LEU A 227 2.13 7.22 12.70
N GLU A 228 1.43 7.94 11.80
CA GLU A 228 0.74 9.18 12.15
C GLU A 228 -0.36 8.94 13.21
N ARG A 229 -1.15 7.87 13.06
CA ARG A 229 -2.15 7.45 14.06
C ARG A 229 -1.53 7.07 15.41
N GLN A 230 -0.28 6.61 15.41
CA GLN A 230 0.49 6.30 16.60
C GLN A 230 1.23 7.52 17.19
N GLY A 231 1.05 8.73 16.63
CA GLY A 231 1.63 9.97 17.14
C GLY A 231 3.03 10.29 16.62
N VAL A 232 3.54 9.55 15.63
CA VAL A 232 4.80 9.89 14.96
C VAL A 232 4.57 11.05 14.00
N ASP A 233 5.41 12.08 14.09
CA ASP A 233 5.37 13.23 13.19
C ASP A 233 5.87 12.86 11.79
N THR A 234 4.93 12.53 10.90
CA THR A 234 5.23 12.14 9.52
C THR A 234 5.43 13.33 8.57
N ARG A 235 5.35 14.58 9.06
CA ARG A 235 5.41 15.78 8.20
C ARG A 235 6.71 15.88 7.40
N GLY A 236 7.81 15.32 7.90
CA GLY A 236 9.13 15.29 7.24
C GLY A 236 9.37 14.16 6.25
N VAL A 237 8.47 13.17 6.14
CA VAL A 237 8.67 12.00 5.25
C VAL A 237 8.31 12.31 3.81
N PHE A 238 7.32 13.17 3.63
CA PHE A 238 6.95 13.63 2.31
C PHE A 238 8.04 14.56 1.76
N VAL A 239 8.65 14.16 0.65
CA VAL A 239 9.33 15.12 -0.27
C VAL A 239 8.29 15.82 -1.16
N ALA A 240 7.09 16.05 -0.65
CA ALA A 240 6.45 17.32 -0.89
C ALA A 240 6.82 18.14 0.34
N ALA A 241 7.82 19.02 0.19
CA ALA A 241 8.21 19.96 1.21
C ALA A 241 6.98 20.52 1.95
N SER A 242 7.18 20.85 3.24
CA SER A 242 6.33 21.72 4.06
C SER A 242 5.48 22.62 3.17
N GLU A 243 4.18 22.76 3.46
CA GLU A 243 3.26 23.72 2.81
C GLU A 243 4.06 24.83 2.13
N SER A 244 4.39 24.66 0.84
CA SER A 244 5.35 25.58 0.29
C SER A 244 4.55 26.78 -0.16
N ASP A 245 5.01 27.95 0.26
CA ASP A 245 4.65 29.21 -0.37
C ASP A 245 5.08 29.28 -1.85
N GLU A 246 5.56 28.17 -2.44
CA GLU A 246 5.87 28.12 -3.86
C GLU A 246 4.55 28.26 -4.64
N PRO A 247 4.51 29.22 -5.57
CA PRO A 247 3.34 29.43 -6.40
C PRO A 247 3.03 28.17 -7.23
N LEU A 248 1.76 28.00 -7.58
CA LEU A 248 1.36 27.04 -8.59
C LEU A 248 2.09 27.39 -9.90
N ALA A 249 2.85 26.43 -10.42
CA ALA A 249 3.57 26.57 -11.68
C ALA A 249 2.62 26.40 -12.86
N THR A 250 1.69 25.45 -12.77
CA THR A 250 0.63 25.27 -13.77
C THR A 250 -0.59 24.57 -13.17
N ALA A 251 -1.75 24.83 -13.77
CA ALA A 251 -3.00 24.16 -13.51
C ALA A 251 -3.68 23.84 -14.85
N LEU A 252 -3.98 22.56 -15.07
CA LEU A 252 -4.60 22.07 -16.29
C LEU A 252 -5.82 21.21 -15.93
N ALA A 253 -6.81 21.16 -16.80
CA ALA A 253 -7.91 20.21 -16.69
C ALA A 253 -8.32 19.65 -18.05
N THR A 254 -8.84 18.43 -18.04
CA THR A 254 -9.50 17.86 -19.21
C THR A 254 -10.93 18.38 -19.34
N ARG A 255 -11.52 18.19 -20.52
CA ARG A 255 -12.98 18.30 -20.65
C ARG A 255 -13.65 17.16 -19.88
N PRO A 256 -14.86 17.37 -19.34
CA PRO A 256 -15.63 16.29 -18.74
C PRO A 256 -15.73 15.10 -19.71
N ASP A 257 -15.44 13.89 -19.23
CA ASP A 257 -15.71 12.68 -19.98
C ASP A 257 -17.23 12.39 -20.06
N ALA A 258 -17.62 11.29 -20.71
CA ALA A 258 -19.03 10.89 -20.77
C ALA A 258 -19.65 10.67 -19.37
N GLY A 259 -18.81 10.36 -18.38
CA GLY A 259 -19.11 10.26 -16.96
C GLY A 259 -19.33 11.59 -16.23
N GLY A 260 -19.00 12.71 -16.87
CA GLY A 260 -18.85 14.01 -16.23
C GLY A 260 -17.56 14.17 -15.42
N ARG A 261 -16.64 13.19 -15.47
CA ARG A 261 -15.39 13.22 -14.71
C ARG A 261 -14.39 14.16 -15.36
N VAL A 262 -13.65 14.86 -14.51
CA VAL A 262 -12.62 15.82 -14.93
C VAL A 262 -11.30 15.41 -14.30
N ALA A 263 -10.26 15.29 -15.12
CA ALA A 263 -8.90 15.14 -14.61
C ALA A 263 -8.27 16.53 -14.45
N ILE A 264 -7.74 16.82 -13.27
CA ILE A 264 -7.15 18.11 -12.89
C ILE A 264 -5.68 17.87 -12.55
N LEU A 265 -4.78 18.51 -13.27
CA LEU A 265 -3.35 18.49 -13.02
C LEU A 265 -2.94 19.80 -12.36
N LEU A 266 -2.30 19.72 -11.20
CA LEU A 266 -1.74 20.85 -10.46
C LEU A 266 -0.25 20.59 -10.24
N ALA A 267 0.60 21.52 -10.68
CA ALA A 267 2.04 21.44 -10.47
C ALA A 267 2.56 22.63 -9.65
N ARG A 268 3.49 22.36 -8.72
CA ARG A 268 4.18 23.36 -7.90
C ARG A 268 5.69 23.25 -8.05
N GLY A 269 6.36 24.40 -7.94
CA GLY A 269 7.82 24.53 -7.94
C GLY A 269 8.27 25.75 -8.76
N ARG A 270 9.50 26.22 -8.50
CA ARG A 270 10.16 27.27 -9.31
C ARG A 270 11.33 26.67 -10.09
N ALA A 271 11.55 27.15 -11.31
CA ALA A 271 12.73 26.81 -12.10
C ALA A 271 13.96 27.61 -11.64
N PRO A 272 15.19 27.06 -11.72
CA PRO A 272 15.50 25.67 -12.05
C PRO A 272 15.43 24.81 -10.78
N GLY A 273 14.38 24.04 -10.62
CA GLY A 273 14.08 23.29 -9.39
C GLY A 273 13.08 22.17 -9.64
N ARG A 274 13.06 21.22 -8.70
CA ARG A 274 12.28 19.98 -8.71
C ARG A 274 10.78 20.27 -8.68
N ILE A 275 10.14 20.26 -9.84
CA ILE A 275 8.69 20.34 -9.98
C ILE A 275 8.05 19.09 -9.36
N ARG A 276 6.92 19.31 -8.70
CA ARG A 276 6.00 18.25 -8.26
C ARG A 276 4.65 18.50 -8.88
N TYR A 277 3.96 17.44 -9.28
CA TYR A 277 2.60 17.55 -9.76
C TYR A 277 1.70 16.48 -9.14
N ALA A 278 0.42 16.79 -9.06
CA ALA A 278 -0.64 15.85 -8.75
C ALA A 278 -1.68 15.91 -9.87
N VAL A 279 -2.16 14.75 -10.29
CA VAL A 279 -3.36 14.61 -11.13
C VAL A 279 -4.46 14.03 -10.27
N VAL A 280 -5.60 14.71 -10.22
CA VAL A 280 -6.79 14.32 -9.46
C VAL A 280 -7.93 14.12 -10.44
N ILE A 281 -8.54 12.93 -10.43
CA ILE A 281 -9.79 12.70 -11.14
C ILE A 281 -10.93 13.01 -10.18
N VAL A 282 -11.72 14.01 -10.54
CA VAL A 282 -12.92 14.43 -9.83
C VAL A 282 -14.14 13.81 -10.51
N ASP A 283 -15.00 13.17 -9.71
CA ASP A 283 -16.26 12.58 -10.16
C ASP A 283 -17.43 13.32 -9.50
N PRO A 284 -18.13 14.20 -10.24
CA PRO A 284 -19.18 15.04 -9.66
C PRO A 284 -20.47 14.28 -9.36
N VAL A 285 -20.63 13.04 -9.85
CA VAL A 285 -21.87 12.28 -9.71
C VAL A 285 -21.79 11.35 -8.50
N GLU A 286 -20.73 10.54 -8.42
CA GLU A 286 -20.62 9.46 -7.46
C GLU A 286 -19.58 9.71 -6.37
N ALA A 287 -18.31 9.86 -6.75
CA ALA A 287 -17.20 9.68 -5.80
C ALA A 287 -16.68 10.99 -5.17
N GLY A 288 -16.83 12.14 -5.82
CA GLY A 288 -16.13 13.36 -5.42
C GLY A 288 -14.67 13.29 -5.87
N ILE A 289 -13.81 12.67 -5.07
CA ILE A 289 -12.44 12.34 -5.45
C ILE A 289 -12.37 10.85 -5.86
N PHE A 290 -12.21 10.59 -7.16
CA PHE A 290 -12.19 9.23 -7.69
C PHE A 290 -10.81 8.59 -7.64
N ARG A 291 -9.78 9.32 -8.05
CA ARG A 291 -8.39 8.84 -8.10
C ARG A 291 -7.42 10.00 -8.05
N VAL A 292 -6.22 9.74 -7.56
CA VAL A 292 -5.13 10.71 -7.55
C VAL A 292 -3.79 10.01 -7.64
N TRP A 293 -2.85 10.65 -8.33
CA TRP A 293 -1.47 10.23 -8.41
C TRP A 293 -0.60 11.46 -8.65
N GLY A 294 0.71 11.30 -8.55
CA GLY A 294 1.63 12.41 -8.76
C GLY A 294 3.07 11.94 -8.67
N GLU A 295 3.97 12.88 -8.96
CA GLU A 295 5.40 12.66 -8.94
C GLU A 295 6.10 13.96 -8.51
N SER A 296 7.29 13.83 -7.93
CA SER A 296 8.10 14.94 -7.44
C SER A 296 9.52 14.79 -7.95
N GLY A 297 10.25 15.90 -8.11
CA GLY A 297 11.64 15.82 -8.55
C GLY A 297 11.86 16.09 -10.03
N LEU A 298 10.81 16.51 -10.73
CA LEU A 298 10.80 16.60 -12.19
C LEU A 298 11.35 17.93 -12.69
N THR A 299 11.94 17.91 -13.88
CA THR A 299 12.18 19.13 -14.64
C THR A 299 10.90 19.57 -15.36
N HIS A 300 10.90 20.80 -15.89
CA HIS A 300 9.80 21.27 -16.73
C HIS A 300 9.65 20.41 -17.99
N ALA A 301 10.75 19.92 -18.57
CA ALA A 301 10.72 19.05 -19.73
C ALA A 301 10.05 17.70 -19.41
N ASP A 302 10.37 17.11 -18.25
CA ASP A 302 9.76 15.85 -17.81
C ASP A 302 8.26 16.00 -17.58
N LEU A 303 7.83 17.09 -16.93
CA LEU A 303 6.40 17.38 -16.74
C LEU A 303 5.66 17.48 -18.08
N GLN A 304 6.23 18.21 -19.05
CA GLN A 304 5.65 18.34 -20.39
C GLN A 304 5.59 17.01 -21.13
N GLN A 305 6.61 16.16 -20.99
CA GLN A 305 6.56 14.80 -21.52
C GLN A 305 5.42 14.00 -20.88
N ARG A 306 5.25 14.10 -19.56
CA ARG A 306 4.20 13.39 -18.83
C ARG A 306 2.80 13.80 -19.26
N ILE A 307 2.57 15.10 -19.46
CA ILE A 307 1.30 15.63 -19.99
C ILE A 307 1.02 15.04 -21.38
N ARG A 308 2.00 15.01 -22.28
CA ARG A 308 1.86 14.42 -23.61
C ARG A 308 1.54 12.93 -23.57
N GLU A 309 2.17 12.18 -22.66
CA GLU A 309 1.89 10.77 -22.46
C GLU A 309 0.45 10.54 -21.98
N TYR A 310 -0.03 11.33 -21.01
CA TYR A 310 -1.42 11.26 -20.56
C TYR A 310 -2.42 11.57 -21.66
N THR A 311 -2.19 12.63 -22.43
CA THR A 311 -3.05 12.98 -23.56
C THR A 311 -3.11 11.85 -24.59
N ARG A 312 -1.97 11.20 -24.86
CA ARG A 312 -1.88 10.07 -25.80
C ARG A 312 -2.61 8.82 -25.30
N GLN A 313 -2.48 8.49 -24.02
CA GLN A 313 -3.08 7.28 -23.43
C GLN A 313 -4.57 7.44 -23.14
N GLY A 314 -4.98 8.62 -22.65
CA GLY A 314 -6.35 8.89 -22.23
C GLY A 314 -7.26 9.46 -23.32
N GLY A 315 -6.70 9.91 -24.45
CA GLY A 315 -7.46 10.52 -25.55
C GLY A 315 -8.12 11.86 -25.19
N GLN A 316 -7.78 12.45 -24.03
CA GLN A 316 -8.26 13.74 -23.59
C GLN A 316 -7.09 14.72 -23.45
N GLU A 317 -7.26 15.89 -24.05
CA GLU A 317 -6.29 16.98 -23.94
C GLU A 317 -6.44 17.73 -22.61
N PHE A 318 -5.31 17.99 -21.96
CA PHE A 318 -5.23 18.88 -20.82
C PHE A 318 -5.18 20.33 -21.29
N LEU A 319 -6.18 21.12 -20.90
CA LEU A 319 -6.29 22.53 -21.23
C LEU A 319 -5.91 23.39 -20.02
N PRO A 320 -5.25 24.54 -20.21
CA PRO A 320 -4.98 25.47 -19.13
C PRO A 320 -6.27 25.94 -18.46
N ILE A 321 -6.27 25.95 -17.13
CA ILE A 321 -7.35 26.51 -16.32
C ILE A 321 -6.78 27.43 -15.24
N ASP A 322 -7.63 28.31 -14.74
CA ASP A 322 -7.27 29.16 -13.61
C ASP A 322 -6.90 28.31 -12.37
N PRO A 323 -5.77 28.57 -11.70
CA PRO A 323 -5.33 27.81 -10.53
C PRO A 323 -6.34 27.79 -9.39
N ALA A 324 -7.03 28.89 -9.11
CA ALA A 324 -8.04 28.93 -8.03
C ALA A 324 -9.25 28.05 -8.40
N THR A 325 -9.66 28.06 -9.66
CA THR A 325 -10.70 27.17 -10.20
C THR A 325 -10.30 25.69 -10.08
N ALA A 326 -9.06 25.35 -10.42
CA ALA A 326 -8.54 23.99 -10.29
C ALA A 326 -8.59 23.50 -8.83
N GLN A 327 -8.14 24.34 -7.90
CA GLN A 327 -8.18 24.05 -6.47
C GLN A 327 -9.62 23.95 -5.95
N ALA A 328 -10.51 24.84 -6.39
CA ALA A 328 -11.91 24.85 -5.99
C ALA A 328 -12.64 23.57 -6.43
N LEU A 329 -12.39 23.10 -7.65
CA LEU A 329 -12.93 21.83 -8.16
C LEU A 329 -12.51 20.64 -7.31
N VAL A 330 -11.23 20.55 -6.94
CA VAL A 330 -10.72 19.48 -6.08
C VAL A 330 -11.29 19.60 -4.66
N ALA A 331 -11.35 20.80 -4.10
CA ALA A 331 -11.93 21.03 -2.77
C ALA A 331 -13.42 20.64 -2.72
N ALA A 332 -14.19 21.01 -3.73
CA ALA A 332 -15.59 20.64 -3.85
C ALA A 332 -15.78 19.12 -4.01
N GLY A 333 -14.87 18.44 -4.71
CA GLY A 333 -14.86 16.98 -4.79
C GLY A 333 -14.57 16.30 -3.45
N GLU A 334 -13.63 16.85 -2.67
CA GLU A 334 -13.35 16.40 -1.30
C GLU A 334 -14.58 16.58 -0.40
N ASP A 335 -15.19 17.77 -0.42
CA ASP A 335 -16.34 18.10 0.42
C ASP A 335 -17.57 17.25 0.02
N TYR A 336 -17.76 16.97 -1.28
CA TYR A 336 -18.80 16.07 -1.76
C TYR A 336 -18.59 14.64 -1.26
N ALA A 337 -17.37 14.10 -1.34
CA ALA A 337 -17.05 12.76 -0.84
C ALA A 337 -17.37 12.62 0.66
N ARG A 338 -16.94 13.62 1.45
CA ARG A 338 -17.19 13.68 2.90
C ARG A 338 -18.67 13.77 3.23
N SER A 339 -19.43 14.61 2.52
CA SER A 339 -20.89 14.75 2.71
C SER A 339 -21.66 13.45 2.47
N ARG A 340 -21.05 12.50 1.74
CA ARG A 340 -21.61 11.19 1.42
C ARG A 340 -21.07 10.07 2.31
N GLY A 341 -20.21 10.39 3.29
CA GLY A 341 -19.55 9.41 4.14
C GLY A 341 -18.61 8.48 3.38
N LYS A 342 -18.03 8.92 2.26
CA LYS A 342 -17.06 8.13 1.49
C LYS A 342 -15.64 8.44 1.94
N ASP A 343 -14.84 7.39 2.07
CA ASP A 343 -13.40 7.51 2.31
C ASP A 343 -12.69 8.11 1.09
N LEU A 344 -11.75 9.02 1.35
CA LEU A 344 -10.88 9.57 0.31
C LEU A 344 -9.80 8.55 -0.05
N PRO A 345 -9.34 8.50 -1.31
CA PRO A 345 -8.21 7.64 -1.69
C PRO A 345 -6.99 7.91 -0.81
N ALA A 346 -6.28 6.88 -0.35
CA ALA A 346 -5.10 7.05 0.50
C ALA A 346 -4.03 7.96 -0.15
N ASP A 347 -3.88 7.87 -1.46
CA ASP A 347 -2.98 8.72 -2.25
C ASP A 347 -3.39 10.21 -2.21
N TYR A 348 -4.65 10.53 -1.93
CA TYR A 348 -5.13 11.92 -1.86
C TYR A 348 -4.52 12.67 -0.69
N ALA A 349 -4.42 12.02 0.48
CA ALA A 349 -3.80 12.63 1.66
C ALA A 349 -2.36 13.08 1.38
N VAL A 350 -1.63 12.31 0.56
CA VAL A 350 -0.25 12.61 0.14
C VAL A 350 -0.19 13.87 -0.73
N TRP A 351 -1.10 13.99 -1.69
CA TRP A 351 -1.06 15.05 -2.70
C TRP A 351 -1.87 16.29 -2.33
N ARG A 352 -2.72 16.22 -1.29
CA ARG A 352 -3.61 17.31 -0.84
C ARG A 352 -2.87 18.64 -0.64
N ARG A 353 -1.64 18.59 -0.11
CA ARG A 353 -0.79 19.79 0.08
C ARG A 353 -0.27 20.37 -1.23
N CYS A 354 0.03 19.53 -2.24
CA CYS A 354 0.43 19.99 -3.57
C CYS A 354 -0.74 20.70 -4.28
N ILE A 355 -1.97 20.27 -4.04
CA ILE A 355 -3.17 20.85 -4.61
C ILE A 355 -3.44 22.21 -3.92
N GLY A 356 -3.53 22.22 -2.59
CA GLY A 356 -3.95 23.39 -1.81
C GLY A 356 -5.46 23.66 -1.93
N ARG A 357 -5.90 24.82 -1.42
CA ARG A 357 -7.29 25.30 -1.50
C ARG A 357 -7.33 26.72 -2.06
N PRO A 358 -8.42 27.12 -2.73
CA PRO A 358 -8.56 28.50 -3.18
C PRO A 358 -8.66 29.43 -1.95
N LYS A 359 -8.06 30.63 -2.06
CA LYS A 359 -8.11 31.64 -0.99
C LYS A 359 -9.46 32.34 -0.91
N GLU A 360 -10.13 32.47 -2.06
CA GLU A 360 -11.42 33.13 -2.22
C GLU A 360 -12.44 32.14 -2.78
N PRO A 361 -13.74 32.35 -2.53
CA PRO A 361 -14.80 31.56 -3.17
C PRO A 361 -14.72 31.66 -4.69
N VAL A 362 -14.68 30.51 -5.38
CA VAL A 362 -14.68 30.44 -6.84
C VAL A 362 -15.97 29.79 -7.30
N GLU A 363 -16.64 30.40 -8.28
CA GLU A 363 -17.79 29.77 -8.92
C GLU A 363 -17.35 28.56 -9.76
N LEU A 364 -17.91 27.39 -9.46
CA LEU A 364 -17.48 26.15 -10.10
C LEU A 364 -18.05 26.03 -11.52
N PRO A 365 -17.26 25.52 -12.47
CA PRO A 365 -17.72 25.23 -13.83
C PRO A 365 -18.57 23.96 -13.91
N LEU A 366 -18.77 23.23 -12.81
CA LEU A 366 -19.61 22.04 -12.74
C LEU A 366 -20.34 21.94 -11.40
N VAL A 367 -21.38 21.10 -11.35
CA VAL A 367 -22.21 20.87 -10.15
C VAL A 367 -21.98 19.46 -9.61
N PHE A 368 -21.71 19.37 -8.30
CA PHE A 368 -21.62 18.10 -7.58
C PHE A 368 -23.00 17.60 -7.13
N GLY A 369 -23.24 16.30 -7.28
CA GLY A 369 -24.54 15.68 -7.08
C GLY A 369 -25.63 16.27 -7.97
N PRO A 370 -25.42 16.40 -9.29
CA PRO A 370 -26.32 17.16 -10.16
C PRO A 370 -27.72 16.53 -10.21
N ALA A 371 -28.72 17.38 -10.33
CA ALA A 371 -30.09 16.99 -10.65
C ALA A 371 -30.34 17.13 -12.15
N CYS A 372 -31.26 16.32 -12.67
CA CYS A 372 -31.71 16.43 -14.05
C CYS A 372 -32.37 17.80 -14.27
N SER A 373 -31.85 18.59 -15.21
CA SER A 373 -32.34 19.93 -15.55
C SER A 373 -33.79 19.95 -16.08
N GLU A 374 -34.33 18.79 -16.50
CA GLU A 374 -35.71 18.69 -16.99
C GLU A 374 -36.70 18.15 -15.98
N CYS A 375 -36.37 17.08 -15.27
CA CYS A 375 -37.31 16.39 -14.38
C CYS A 375 -36.91 16.45 -12.90
N GLY A 376 -35.81 17.13 -12.56
CA GLY A 376 -35.33 17.30 -11.18
C GLY A 376 -34.78 16.05 -10.51
N SER A 377 -34.82 14.88 -11.17
CA SER A 377 -34.33 13.63 -10.59
C SER A 377 -32.81 13.70 -10.36
N ARG A 378 -32.34 13.31 -9.18
CA ARG A 378 -30.91 13.22 -8.89
C ARG A 378 -30.21 12.24 -9.83
N ILE A 379 -29.11 12.67 -10.43
CA ILE A 379 -28.30 11.84 -11.34
C ILE A 379 -27.41 10.92 -10.52
N ARG A 380 -27.35 9.65 -10.92
CA ARG A 380 -26.45 8.62 -10.34
C ARG A 380 -25.58 7.99 -11.43
N GLY A 381 -24.54 7.26 -11.05
CA GLY A 381 -23.65 6.57 -11.99
C GLY A 381 -24.40 5.64 -12.94
N GLY A 382 -25.43 4.94 -12.45
CA GLY A 382 -26.29 4.07 -13.28
C GLY A 382 -27.14 4.82 -14.31
N ASP A 383 -27.40 6.12 -14.12
CA ASP A 383 -28.02 6.94 -15.18
C ASP A 383 -27.02 7.23 -16.27
N ILE A 384 -25.77 7.56 -15.92
CA ILE A 384 -24.72 7.83 -16.90
C ILE A 384 -24.44 6.59 -17.77
N SER A 385 -24.36 5.40 -17.16
CA SER A 385 -24.20 4.14 -17.90
C SER A 385 -25.36 3.86 -18.88
N ARG A 386 -26.55 4.42 -18.63
CA ARG A 386 -27.73 4.30 -19.50
C ARG A 386 -27.88 5.50 -20.45
N GLY A 387 -26.85 6.33 -20.58
CA GLY A 387 -26.85 7.50 -21.44
C GLY A 387 -27.34 8.79 -20.77
N GLY A 388 -27.32 8.89 -19.45
CA GLY A 388 -27.35 10.18 -18.77
C GLY A 388 -26.13 11.01 -19.16
N MET A 389 -26.25 12.34 -19.08
CA MET A 389 -25.19 13.26 -19.50
C MET A 389 -25.01 14.34 -18.45
N VAL A 390 -23.76 14.74 -18.20
CA VAL A 390 -23.39 15.87 -17.35
C VAL A 390 -22.49 16.78 -18.17
N VAL A 391 -22.91 18.03 -18.37
CA VAL A 391 -22.17 19.01 -19.14
C VAL A 391 -22.15 20.32 -18.37
N GLY A 392 -20.98 20.69 -17.86
CA GLY A 392 -20.84 21.86 -16.99
C GLY A 392 -21.78 21.78 -15.80
N ARG A 393 -22.69 22.75 -15.70
CA ARG A 393 -23.66 22.92 -14.61
C ARG A 393 -25.02 22.29 -14.89
N VAL A 394 -25.21 21.69 -16.07
CA VAL A 394 -26.45 21.00 -16.42
C VAL A 394 -26.26 19.50 -16.52
N ALA A 395 -27.32 18.77 -16.24
CA ALA A 395 -27.31 17.32 -16.37
C ALA A 395 -28.68 16.80 -16.84
N LEU A 396 -28.67 15.65 -17.49
CA LEU A 396 -29.88 14.95 -17.92
C LEU A 396 -29.82 13.49 -17.48
N CYS A 397 -30.90 13.00 -16.88
CA CYS A 397 -31.04 11.57 -16.63
C CYS A 397 -31.23 10.82 -17.95
N ALA A 398 -30.95 9.51 -17.95
CA ALA A 398 -31.06 8.68 -19.15
C ALA A 398 -32.41 8.82 -19.86
N LYS A 399 -33.51 8.88 -19.10
CA LYS A 399 -34.87 9.04 -19.62
C LYS A 399 -35.07 10.38 -20.35
N CYS A 400 -34.62 11.49 -19.75
CA CYS A 400 -34.76 12.80 -20.38
C CYS A 400 -33.82 12.91 -21.57
N ALA A 401 -32.58 12.48 -21.45
CA ALA A 401 -31.61 12.49 -22.54
C ALA A 401 -32.05 11.67 -23.76
N GLY A 402 -32.90 10.63 -23.59
CA GLY A 402 -33.45 9.82 -24.67
C GLY A 402 -34.67 10.40 -25.41
N ARG A 403 -35.19 11.58 -25.03
CA ARG A 403 -36.33 12.20 -25.72
C ARG A 403 -35.92 12.75 -27.10
N PRO A 404 -36.83 12.81 -28.10
CA PRO A 404 -36.56 13.48 -29.38
C PRO A 404 -36.14 14.93 -29.18
N ARG A 405 -35.08 15.37 -29.87
CA ARG A 405 -34.49 16.71 -29.71
C ARG A 405 -34.54 17.51 -31.00
N ILE A 406 -34.29 18.81 -30.86
CA ILE A 406 -34.14 19.73 -31.98
C ILE A 406 -32.79 20.42 -31.83
N CYS A 407 -32.04 20.53 -32.92
CA CYS A 407 -30.79 21.26 -32.95
C CYS A 407 -31.06 22.76 -32.72
N ALA A 408 -30.50 23.32 -31.66
CA ALA A 408 -30.65 24.73 -31.31
C ALA A 408 -30.11 25.70 -32.38
N ALA A 409 -29.23 25.22 -33.27
CA ALA A 409 -28.60 26.05 -34.31
C ALA A 409 -29.30 25.99 -35.68
N CYS A 410 -29.95 24.88 -36.04
CA CYS A 410 -30.55 24.71 -37.37
C CYS A 410 -31.98 24.16 -37.36
N ASN A 411 -32.58 24.00 -36.18
CA ASN A 411 -33.93 23.48 -35.97
C ASN A 411 -34.21 22.09 -36.57
N ARG A 412 -33.17 21.33 -36.94
CA ARG A 412 -33.32 19.95 -37.41
C ARG A 412 -33.68 19.03 -36.23
N PRO A 413 -34.62 18.08 -36.39
CA PRO A 413 -34.83 17.00 -35.45
C PRO A 413 -33.56 16.15 -35.26
N LEU A 414 -33.31 15.72 -34.02
CA LEU A 414 -32.20 14.86 -33.64
C LEU A 414 -32.75 13.62 -32.96
N ASP A 415 -32.35 12.46 -33.48
CA ASP A 415 -32.64 11.17 -32.88
C ASP A 415 -31.36 10.60 -32.26
N ARG A 416 -31.43 10.26 -30.97
CA ARG A 416 -30.29 9.73 -30.22
C ARG A 416 -29.78 8.38 -30.74
N PHE A 417 -30.61 7.61 -31.42
CA PHE A 417 -30.19 6.31 -31.96
C PHE A 417 -29.46 6.43 -33.30
N TYR A 418 -29.62 7.56 -34.02
CA TYR A 418 -29.16 7.71 -35.39
C TYR A 418 -28.26 8.94 -35.63
N ASP A 419 -28.35 9.97 -34.79
CA ASP A 419 -27.63 11.23 -34.93
C ASP A 419 -26.64 11.46 -33.78
N ASP A 420 -25.39 11.75 -34.13
CA ASP A 420 -24.42 12.32 -33.20
C ASP A 420 -24.76 13.79 -32.92
N PHE A 421 -24.98 14.11 -31.63
CA PHE A 421 -25.20 15.47 -31.17
C PHE A 421 -24.37 15.79 -29.93
N PHE A 422 -24.12 17.08 -29.75
CA PHE A 422 -23.44 17.66 -28.61
C PHE A 422 -24.48 18.31 -27.70
N VAL A 423 -24.24 18.19 -26.40
CA VAL A 423 -25.03 18.87 -25.37
C VAL A 423 -24.19 20.00 -24.80
N ARG A 424 -24.83 21.15 -24.54
CA ARG A 424 -24.21 22.30 -23.88
C ARG A 424 -25.19 23.01 -22.98
N GLU A 425 -24.67 23.85 -22.09
CA GLU A 425 -25.49 24.82 -21.36
C GLU A 425 -26.17 25.77 -22.35
N GLY A 426 -27.47 25.97 -22.16
CA GLY A 426 -28.25 26.88 -22.96
C GLY A 426 -28.03 28.34 -22.56
N THR A 427 -28.50 29.25 -23.41
CA THR A 427 -28.40 30.70 -23.19
C THR A 427 -29.06 31.18 -21.88
N ARG A 428 -29.98 30.42 -21.31
CA ARG A 428 -30.57 30.67 -19.99
C ARG A 428 -29.96 29.72 -18.96
N ALA A 429 -29.60 30.24 -17.80
CA ALA A 429 -29.05 29.43 -16.71
C ALA A 429 -29.93 28.22 -16.39
N GLY A 430 -29.30 27.04 -16.28
CA GLY A 430 -30.00 25.78 -15.98
C GLY A 430 -30.72 25.13 -17.18
N THR A 431 -30.69 25.73 -18.37
CA THR A 431 -31.26 25.14 -19.58
C THR A 431 -30.24 24.34 -20.37
N VAL A 432 -30.70 23.37 -21.14
CA VAL A 432 -29.85 22.48 -21.95
C VAL A 432 -30.14 22.73 -23.43
N GLU A 433 -29.10 22.92 -24.22
CA GLU A 433 -29.19 22.99 -25.68
C GLU A 433 -28.53 21.77 -26.33
N PHE A 434 -29.14 21.32 -27.42
CA PHE A 434 -28.65 20.22 -28.25
C PHE A 434 -28.19 20.76 -29.59
N VAL A 435 -27.01 20.37 -30.05
CA VAL A 435 -26.43 20.86 -31.30
C VAL A 435 -25.96 19.66 -32.12
N CYS A 436 -26.42 19.54 -33.37
CA CYS A 436 -25.99 18.45 -34.23
C CYS A 436 -24.49 18.54 -34.57
N SER A 437 -23.89 17.39 -34.89
CA SER A 437 -22.47 17.30 -35.22
C SER A 437 -22.00 18.29 -36.29
N ARG A 438 -22.80 18.51 -37.34
CA ARG A 438 -22.50 19.49 -38.40
C ARG A 438 -22.44 20.93 -37.89
N CYS A 439 -23.38 21.32 -37.04
CA CYS A 439 -23.41 22.66 -36.45
C CYS A 439 -22.28 22.85 -35.44
N ALA A 440 -21.95 21.84 -34.65
CA ALA A 440 -20.84 21.87 -33.71
C ALA A 440 -19.48 22.01 -34.43
N GLN A 441 -19.26 21.28 -35.54
CA GLN A 441 -18.04 21.40 -36.34
C GLN A 441 -17.88 22.77 -37.00
N ARG A 442 -18.98 23.42 -37.41
CA ARG A 442 -18.94 24.79 -37.95
C ARG A 442 -18.59 25.82 -36.87
N ALA A 443 -19.02 25.61 -35.64
CA ALA A 443 -18.71 26.49 -34.53
C ALA A 443 -17.24 26.42 -34.10
N ASN A 444 -16.62 25.22 -34.12
CA ASN A 444 -15.20 25.03 -33.76
C ASN A 444 -14.19 25.51 -34.83
N LYS A 445 -14.64 25.90 -36.02
CA LYS A 445 -13.79 26.46 -37.11
C LYS A 445 -13.76 27.99 -37.11
N LYS A 446 -14.54 28.64 -36.24
CA LYS A 446 -14.46 30.07 -35.96
C LYS A 446 -13.76 30.26 -34.63
#